data_AF-A0A847FJ06-F1
#
_entry.id   AF-A0A847FJ06-F1
#
_cell.length_a   1.000
_cell.length_b   1.000
_cell.length_c   1.000
_cell.angle_alpha   90.00
_cell.angle_beta   90.00
_cell.angle_gamma   90.00
#
_symmetry.space_group_name_H-M   'P 1'
#
loop_
_entity.id
_entity.type
_entity.pdbx_description
1 polymer ?
#
loop_
_entity_poly.entity_id
_entity_poly.type
_entity_poly.pdbx_seq_one_letter_code
_entity_poly.pdbx_strand_id
1 'polypeptide(L)'
;MPGGKRDSSRARVQPVFGQLLARCPDGSAWLPSLLRLAEPATPLPAELIADPGTLLNGPDACFERLFPPPERFLRWLIRHPEAMVWPRRGQEKHTHGAATQRRREALLGRCGSPAQTQAREVALSELAQYGATRSRRRWWTFEGFTHVDCCLETEKLLLFIEGKRTDRVSKATAWFPQRNQLARNLEVAAEHAQGREYALLLVAEQEPLPEELDLAPGLPHLGDGEREALLGHFLGWTTWRAVCEATGIDYESLPDTVAS
;
A
#
# COMPACT_ATOMS: atom_id res chain seq x y z
N MET A 1 1.49 -2.26 13.31
CA MET A 1 2.20 -2.08 14.60
C MET A 1 2.36 -0.58 14.74
N PRO A 2 2.01 0.05 15.87
CA PRO A 2 2.40 1.45 16.05
C PRO A 2 3.93 1.49 15.99
N GLY A 3 4.49 2.38 15.17
CA GLY A 3 5.93 2.52 15.06
C GLY A 3 6.53 2.87 16.41
N GLY A 4 7.78 2.47 16.62
CA GLY A 4 8.52 2.88 17.82
C GLY A 4 8.72 4.40 17.87
N LYS A 5 9.60 4.88 18.74
CA LYS A 5 9.92 6.33 18.89
C LYS A 5 10.33 7.05 17.58
N ARG A 6 10.58 6.32 16.49
CA ARG A 6 11.00 6.83 15.17
C ARG A 6 10.02 6.52 14.03
N ASP A 7 8.74 6.33 14.36
CA ASP A 7 7.66 6.12 13.38
C ASP A 7 7.69 7.18 12.25
N SER A 8 7.87 6.74 11.00
CA SER A 8 7.95 7.62 9.83
C SER A 8 6.67 8.41 9.61
N SER A 9 5.50 7.83 9.94
CA SER A 9 4.22 8.52 9.82
C SER A 9 4.20 9.78 10.69
N ARG A 10 4.56 9.64 11.96
CA ARG A 10 4.47 10.73 12.94
C ARG A 10 5.69 11.66 12.96
N ALA A 11 6.86 11.19 12.51
CA ALA A 11 8.10 11.95 12.54
C ALA A 11 8.51 12.55 11.17
N ARG A 12 7.91 12.11 10.06
CA ARG A 12 8.20 12.62 8.72
C ARG A 12 6.94 12.96 7.94
N VAL A 13 6.11 11.96 7.64
CA VAL A 13 4.95 12.11 6.75
C VAL A 13 4.02 13.22 7.27
N GLN A 14 3.49 13.08 8.48
CA GLN A 14 2.58 14.07 9.08
C GLN A 14 3.25 15.44 9.27
N PRO A 15 4.49 15.55 9.82
CA PRO A 15 5.16 16.85 9.93
C PRO A 15 5.40 17.58 8.60
N VAL A 16 5.83 16.87 7.54
CA VAL A 16 6.11 17.48 6.24
C VAL A 16 4.81 17.88 5.56
N PHE A 17 3.91 16.92 5.32
CA PHE A 17 2.68 17.20 4.59
C PHE A 17 1.70 18.04 5.40
N GLY A 18 1.72 17.95 6.73
CA GLY A 18 0.91 18.82 7.60
C GLY A 18 1.31 20.30 7.46
N GLN A 19 2.61 20.60 7.40
CA GLN A 19 3.09 21.96 7.13
C GLN A 19 2.73 22.43 5.71
N LEU A 20 2.87 21.56 4.71
CA LEU A 20 2.51 21.89 3.32
C LEU A 20 1.02 22.20 3.19
N LEU A 21 0.16 21.36 3.78
CA LEU A 21 -1.29 21.57 3.82
C LEU A 21 -1.67 22.82 4.62
N ALA A 22 -0.98 23.13 5.71
CA ALA A 22 -1.21 24.37 6.46
C ALA A 22 -0.83 25.62 5.66
N ARG A 23 0.25 25.56 4.87
CA ARG A 23 0.72 26.68 4.04
C ARG A 23 -0.14 26.89 2.79
N CYS A 24 -0.58 25.81 2.16
CA CYS A 24 -1.33 25.84 0.91
C CYS A 24 -2.25 24.60 0.86
N PRO A 25 -3.48 24.72 1.39
CA PRO A 25 -4.41 23.59 1.53
C PRO A 25 -4.84 22.96 0.20
N ASP A 26 -4.88 23.75 -0.89
CA ASP A 26 -5.25 23.26 -2.22
C ASP A 26 -4.11 22.54 -2.96
N GLY A 27 -2.88 22.56 -2.43
CA GLY A 27 -1.74 21.88 -3.02
C GLY A 27 -1.03 22.61 -4.15
N SER A 28 -1.60 23.70 -4.68
CA SER A 28 -1.14 24.38 -5.91
C SER A 28 0.31 24.86 -5.83
N ALA A 29 0.77 25.28 -4.65
CA ALA A 29 2.12 25.83 -4.45
C ALA A 29 3.22 24.77 -4.30
N TRP A 30 2.90 23.48 -4.09
CA TRP A 30 3.90 22.47 -3.74
C TRP A 30 3.72 21.10 -4.40
N LEU A 31 2.50 20.70 -4.75
CA LEU A 31 2.24 19.40 -5.36
C LEU A 31 2.94 19.23 -6.72
N PRO A 32 2.96 20.24 -7.62
CA PRO A 32 3.76 20.15 -8.84
C PRO A 32 5.26 19.92 -8.58
N SER A 33 5.83 20.59 -7.58
CA SER A 33 7.25 20.43 -7.23
C SER A 33 7.54 19.04 -6.68
N LEU A 34 6.63 18.48 -5.88
CA LEU A 34 6.73 17.10 -5.39
C LEU A 34 6.69 16.10 -6.55
N LEU A 35 5.76 16.26 -7.50
CA LEU A 35 5.65 15.36 -8.65
C LEU A 35 6.88 15.39 -9.57
N ARG A 36 7.56 16.54 -9.67
CA ARG A 36 8.81 16.67 -10.44
C ARG A 36 10.02 15.97 -9.80
N LEU A 37 9.96 15.61 -8.52
CA LEU A 37 11.02 14.84 -7.87
C LEU A 37 11.02 13.37 -8.25
N ALA A 38 9.92 12.89 -8.81
CA ALA A 38 9.81 11.51 -9.25
C ALA A 38 10.64 11.28 -10.52
N GLU A 39 11.36 10.16 -10.55
CA GLU A 39 12.02 9.63 -11.75
C GLU A 39 11.37 8.28 -12.12
N PRO A 40 10.11 8.30 -12.59
CA PRO A 40 9.38 7.08 -12.89
C PRO A 40 9.94 6.38 -14.14
N ALA A 41 9.74 5.06 -14.22
CA ALA A 41 9.94 4.33 -15.47
C ALA A 41 8.97 4.81 -16.58
N THR A 42 7.74 5.15 -16.19
CA THR A 42 6.73 5.76 -17.07
C THR A 42 6.37 7.15 -16.55
N PRO A 43 6.77 8.23 -17.23
CA PRO A 43 6.46 9.59 -16.81
C PRO A 43 4.96 9.86 -16.72
N LEU A 44 4.56 10.57 -15.66
CA LEU A 44 3.23 11.21 -15.63
C LEU A 44 3.14 12.24 -16.76
N PRO A 45 1.93 12.49 -17.31
CA PRO A 45 1.74 13.52 -18.32
C PRO A 45 2.23 14.89 -17.82
N ALA A 46 2.96 15.63 -18.66
CA ALA A 46 3.57 16.90 -18.26
C ALA A 46 2.53 17.94 -17.82
N GLU A 47 1.36 17.93 -18.47
CA GLU A 47 0.20 18.73 -18.13
C GLU A 47 -0.37 18.39 -16.74
N LEU A 48 -0.34 17.12 -16.35
CA LEU A 48 -0.77 16.69 -15.02
C LEU A 48 0.24 17.11 -13.95
N ILE A 49 1.55 17.03 -14.25
CA ILE A 49 2.59 17.50 -13.33
C ILE A 49 2.47 19.01 -13.13
N ALA A 50 2.23 19.77 -14.20
CA ALA A 50 2.09 21.22 -14.14
C ALA A 50 0.82 21.66 -13.39
N ASP A 51 -0.28 20.93 -13.58
CA ASP A 51 -1.58 21.20 -12.94
C ASP A 51 -2.25 19.89 -12.50
N PRO A 52 -1.85 19.33 -11.34
CA PRO A 52 -2.39 18.08 -10.81
C PRO A 52 -3.82 18.24 -10.28
N GLY A 53 -4.36 19.45 -10.28
CA GLY A 53 -5.65 19.79 -9.70
C GLY A 53 -5.59 20.26 -8.25
N THR A 54 -6.76 20.56 -7.71
CA THR A 54 -6.99 21.06 -6.35
C THR A 54 -7.16 19.88 -5.39
N LEU A 55 -6.45 19.90 -4.25
CA LEU A 55 -6.65 18.90 -3.21
C LEU A 55 -8.09 18.92 -2.66
N LEU A 56 -8.71 17.74 -2.65
CA LEU A 56 -10.06 17.48 -2.18
C LEU A 56 -10.10 17.10 -0.70
N ASN A 57 -9.00 16.58 -0.16
CA ASN A 57 -8.91 16.12 1.22
C ASN A 57 -7.96 16.99 2.06
N GLY A 58 -8.42 17.34 3.26
CA GLY A 58 -7.64 18.10 4.24
C GLY A 58 -6.73 17.20 5.11
N PRO A 59 -5.98 17.81 6.06
CA PRO A 59 -5.02 17.12 6.91
C PRO A 59 -5.60 15.95 7.72
N ASP A 60 -6.85 16.03 8.16
CA ASP A 60 -7.51 14.96 8.92
C ASP A 60 -7.87 13.73 8.07
N ALA A 61 -7.85 13.87 6.75
CA ALA A 61 -8.31 12.86 5.80
C ALA A 61 -7.20 12.35 4.85
N CYS A 62 -5.98 12.86 4.95
CA CYS A 62 -4.87 12.42 4.10
C CYS A 62 -3.97 11.37 4.78
N PHE A 63 -3.85 11.35 6.10
CA PHE A 63 -2.90 10.48 6.81
C PHE A 63 -3.49 9.14 7.25
N GLU A 64 -2.64 8.11 7.27
CA GLU A 64 -2.94 6.78 7.86
C GLU A 64 -4.25 6.15 7.36
N ARG A 65 -4.54 6.36 6.07
CA ARG A 65 -5.81 5.92 5.50
C ARG A 65 -5.85 4.41 5.34
N LEU A 66 -7.01 3.87 5.69
CA LEU A 66 -7.29 2.44 5.65
C LEU A 66 -8.06 2.08 4.38
N PHE A 67 -7.46 1.24 3.55
CA PHE A 67 -8.09 0.72 2.35
C PHE A 67 -8.28 -0.80 2.42
N PRO A 68 -9.38 -1.33 1.85
CA PRO A 68 -9.54 -2.77 1.74
C PRO A 68 -8.43 -3.38 0.86
N PRO A 69 -8.07 -4.66 1.08
CA PRO A 69 -7.17 -5.36 0.19
C PRO A 69 -7.80 -5.52 -1.21
N PRO A 70 -7.00 -5.59 -2.28
CA PRO A 70 -7.51 -5.76 -3.64
C PRO A 70 -8.32 -7.05 -3.80
N GLU A 71 -9.53 -6.93 -4.33
CA GLU A 71 -10.46 -8.05 -4.39
C GLU A 71 -9.97 -9.13 -5.36
N ARG A 72 -9.36 -8.71 -6.49
CA ARG A 72 -8.75 -9.62 -7.47
C ARG A 72 -7.65 -10.47 -6.82
N PHE A 73 -6.80 -9.87 -6.00
CA PHE A 73 -5.74 -10.59 -5.31
C PHE A 73 -6.28 -11.58 -4.27
N LEU A 74 -7.26 -11.17 -3.44
CA LEU A 74 -7.91 -12.08 -2.49
C LEU A 74 -8.55 -13.29 -3.20
N ARG A 75 -9.26 -13.05 -4.30
CA ARG A 75 -9.84 -14.11 -5.13
C ARG A 75 -8.77 -15.05 -5.68
N TRP A 76 -7.64 -14.51 -6.11
CA TRP A 76 -6.52 -15.31 -6.61
C TRP A 76 -5.93 -16.20 -5.51
N LEU A 77 -5.71 -15.68 -4.30
CA LEU A 77 -5.22 -16.47 -3.16
C LEU A 77 -6.16 -17.63 -2.81
N ILE A 78 -7.47 -17.41 -2.85
CA ILE A 78 -8.47 -18.46 -2.60
C ILE A 78 -8.40 -19.55 -3.69
N ARG A 79 -8.14 -19.17 -4.95
CA ARG A 79 -8.03 -20.10 -6.08
C ARG A 79 -6.71 -20.88 -6.08
N HIS A 80 -5.63 -20.26 -5.59
CA HIS A 80 -4.27 -20.80 -5.62
C HIS A 80 -3.69 -20.98 -4.21
N PRO A 81 -4.31 -21.81 -3.35
CA PRO A 81 -3.84 -21.99 -1.98
C PRO A 81 -2.43 -22.59 -1.89
N GLU A 82 -1.95 -23.27 -2.93
CA GLU A 82 -0.59 -23.78 -3.07
C GLU A 82 0.48 -22.68 -3.16
N ALA A 83 0.10 -21.47 -3.58
CA ALA A 83 1.00 -20.32 -3.62
C ALA A 83 1.15 -19.64 -2.25
N MET A 84 0.32 -20.00 -1.27
CA MET A 84 0.33 -19.42 0.06
C MET A 84 1.23 -20.20 1.03
N VAL A 85 1.79 -19.48 1.99
CA VAL A 85 2.46 -20.06 3.15
C VAL A 85 1.59 -19.97 4.38
N TRP A 86 1.76 -20.91 5.31
CA TRP A 86 1.15 -20.79 6.63
C TRP A 86 1.94 -19.79 7.48
N PRO A 87 1.32 -18.72 8.02
CA PRO A 87 2.03 -17.71 8.80
C PRO A 87 2.75 -18.31 10.01
N ARG A 88 3.91 -17.75 10.34
CA ARG A 88 4.71 -18.14 11.51
C ARG A 88 4.94 -16.96 12.45
N ARG A 89 5.14 -17.24 13.73
CA ARG A 89 5.65 -16.32 14.75
C ARG A 89 6.95 -16.92 15.29
N GLY A 90 8.09 -16.43 14.81
CA GLY A 90 9.37 -17.09 15.04
C GLY A 90 9.38 -18.49 14.41
N GLN A 91 9.71 -19.50 15.20
CA GLN A 91 9.73 -20.91 14.74
C GLN A 91 8.34 -21.56 14.74
N GLU A 92 7.35 -20.95 15.40
CA GLU A 92 6.03 -21.55 15.59
C GLU A 92 5.05 -21.18 14.48
N LYS A 93 4.21 -22.13 14.07
CA LYS A 93 3.07 -21.84 13.19
C LYS A 93 2.04 -21.02 13.96
N HIS A 94 1.53 -19.98 13.33
CA HIS A 94 0.47 -19.19 13.91
C HIS A 94 -0.84 -20.00 14.00
N THR A 95 -1.48 -19.97 15.17
CA THR A 95 -2.74 -20.67 15.43
C THR A 95 -3.92 -19.70 15.38
N HIS A 96 -5.01 -20.13 14.75
CA HIS A 96 -6.27 -19.40 14.69
C HIS A 96 -7.34 -20.01 15.60
N GLY A 97 -8.46 -19.30 15.80
CA GLY A 97 -9.64 -19.89 16.42
C GLY A 97 -10.11 -21.14 15.67
N ALA A 98 -10.62 -22.14 16.40
CA ALA A 98 -10.82 -23.50 15.89
C ALA A 98 -11.60 -23.58 14.56
N ALA A 99 -12.65 -22.77 14.41
CA ALA A 99 -13.43 -22.71 13.16
C ALA A 99 -12.61 -22.17 11.98
N THR A 100 -11.89 -21.06 12.17
CA THR A 100 -11.01 -20.47 11.16
C THR A 100 -9.86 -21.40 10.81
N GLN A 101 -9.24 -22.02 11.81
CA GLN A 101 -8.15 -22.99 11.64
C GLN A 101 -8.60 -24.12 10.70
N ARG A 102 -9.70 -24.80 11.03
CA ARG A 102 -10.22 -25.91 10.21
C ARG A 102 -10.52 -25.50 8.78
N ARG A 103 -11.17 -24.35 8.56
CA ARG A 103 -11.50 -23.87 7.21
C ARG A 103 -10.25 -23.55 6.38
N ARG A 104 -9.24 -22.93 7.00
CA ARG A 104 -7.96 -22.65 6.34
C ARG A 104 -7.19 -23.92 6.02
N GLU A 105 -7.11 -24.86 6.95
CA GLU A 105 -6.47 -26.15 6.73
C GLU A 105 -7.14 -26.95 5.60
N ALA A 106 -8.47 -26.95 5.54
CA ALA A 106 -9.22 -27.52 4.44
C ALA A 106 -8.87 -26.85 3.10
N LEU A 107 -8.89 -25.50 3.03
CA LEU A 107 -8.53 -24.77 1.82
C LEU A 107 -7.10 -25.06 1.34
N LEU A 108 -6.17 -25.28 2.26
CA LEU A 108 -4.78 -25.65 1.97
C LEU A 108 -4.58 -27.16 1.71
N GLY A 109 -5.67 -27.92 1.54
CA GLY A 109 -5.61 -29.33 1.15
C GLY A 109 -5.27 -30.30 2.28
N ARG A 110 -5.14 -29.83 3.52
CA ARG A 110 -4.77 -30.69 4.67
C ARG A 110 -5.87 -31.65 5.10
N CYS A 111 -7.10 -31.45 4.60
CA CYS A 111 -8.26 -32.28 4.87
C CYS A 111 -8.71 -33.09 3.64
N GLY A 112 -7.85 -33.21 2.62
CA GLY A 112 -8.15 -33.93 1.37
C GLY A 112 -8.90 -33.07 0.33
N SER A 113 -8.86 -33.52 -0.93
CA SER A 113 -9.37 -32.77 -2.08
C SER A 113 -10.86 -32.38 -1.99
N PRO A 114 -11.78 -33.25 -1.54
CA PRO A 114 -13.19 -32.86 -1.41
C PRO A 114 -13.40 -31.68 -0.45
N ALA A 115 -12.73 -31.71 0.72
CA ALA A 115 -12.81 -30.63 1.70
C ALA A 115 -12.17 -29.34 1.19
N GLN A 116 -11.10 -29.45 0.40
CA GLN A 116 -10.46 -28.31 -0.25
C GLN A 116 -11.39 -27.62 -1.25
N THR A 117 -12.02 -28.40 -2.14
CA THR A 117 -12.97 -27.86 -3.12
C THR A 117 -14.12 -27.15 -2.42
N GLN A 118 -14.72 -27.77 -1.40
CA GLN A 118 -15.79 -27.16 -0.62
C GLN A 118 -15.34 -25.87 0.08
N ALA A 119 -14.17 -25.87 0.73
CA ALA A 119 -13.64 -24.68 1.38
C ALA A 119 -13.40 -23.54 0.37
N ARG A 120 -12.88 -23.86 -0.82
CA ARG A 120 -12.67 -22.89 -1.90
C ARG A 120 -13.99 -22.28 -2.37
N GLU A 121 -15.01 -23.10 -2.63
CA GLU A 121 -16.34 -22.64 -3.05
C GLU A 121 -16.99 -21.72 -2.00
N VAL A 122 -16.94 -22.12 -0.73
CA VAL A 122 -17.46 -21.30 0.38
C VAL A 122 -16.69 -19.97 0.48
N ALA A 123 -15.36 -19.99 0.39
CA ALA A 123 -14.55 -18.77 0.43
C ALA A 123 -14.89 -17.81 -0.72
N LEU A 124 -15.03 -18.33 -1.94
CA LEU A 124 -15.40 -17.53 -3.11
C LEU A 124 -16.82 -16.97 -2.99
N SER A 125 -17.76 -17.77 -2.49
CA SER A 125 -19.14 -17.33 -2.24
C SER A 125 -19.19 -16.24 -1.16
N GLU A 126 -18.49 -16.42 -0.04
CA GLU A 126 -18.41 -15.40 1.00
C GLU A 126 -17.70 -14.12 0.50
N LEU A 127 -16.63 -14.24 -0.30
CA LEU A 127 -15.99 -13.08 -0.93
C LEU A 127 -16.96 -12.32 -1.83
N ALA A 128 -17.72 -13.03 -2.68
CA ALA A 128 -18.71 -12.40 -3.55
C ALA A 128 -19.87 -11.74 -2.77
N GLN A 129 -20.27 -12.35 -1.65
CA GLN A 129 -21.35 -11.83 -0.80
C GLN A 129 -20.93 -10.59 -0.01
N TYR A 130 -19.72 -10.59 0.55
CA TYR A 130 -19.27 -9.56 1.49
C TYR A 130 -18.38 -8.49 0.85
N GLY A 131 -17.70 -8.82 -0.25
CA GLY A 131 -16.68 -7.98 -0.89
C GLY A 131 -15.43 -7.78 -0.03
N ALA A 132 -14.39 -7.19 -0.63
CA ALA A 132 -13.15 -6.87 0.09
C ALA A 132 -13.34 -5.85 1.24
N THR A 133 -14.31 -4.94 1.13
CA THR A 133 -14.62 -3.91 2.14
C THR A 133 -15.11 -4.48 3.47
N ARG A 134 -15.74 -5.66 3.47
CA ARG A 134 -16.21 -6.35 4.70
C ARG A 134 -15.40 -7.60 5.03
N SER A 135 -14.16 -7.67 4.53
CA SER A 135 -13.24 -8.80 4.73
C SER A 135 -12.64 -8.87 6.14
N ARG A 136 -12.70 -7.80 6.95
CA ARG A 136 -12.06 -7.80 8.30
C ARG A 136 -12.51 -8.99 9.13
N ARG A 137 -11.52 -9.73 9.66
CA ARG A 137 -11.69 -10.91 10.53
C ARG A 137 -12.42 -12.09 9.88
N ARG A 138 -12.65 -12.08 8.56
CA ARG A 138 -13.19 -13.24 7.84
C ARG A 138 -12.09 -14.28 7.66
N TRP A 139 -12.48 -15.55 7.66
CA TRP A 139 -11.53 -16.66 7.65
C TRP A 139 -10.79 -16.78 6.30
N TRP A 140 -11.42 -16.36 5.20
CA TRP A 140 -10.85 -16.34 3.83
C TRP A 140 -9.99 -15.11 3.55
N THR A 141 -9.80 -14.21 4.52
CA THR A 141 -9.00 -13.00 4.35
C THR A 141 -7.54 -13.30 4.64
N PHE A 142 -6.77 -13.44 3.55
CA PHE A 142 -5.34 -13.75 3.55
C PHE A 142 -4.45 -12.52 3.36
N GLU A 143 -5.04 -11.38 2.98
CA GLU A 143 -4.41 -10.07 3.03
C GLU A 143 -5.27 -9.10 3.86
N GLY A 144 -4.65 -8.36 4.76
CA GLY A 144 -5.34 -7.37 5.59
C GLY A 144 -5.51 -6.04 4.88
N PHE A 145 -6.21 -5.12 5.54
CA PHE A 145 -6.32 -3.74 5.06
C PHE A 145 -4.93 -3.11 4.94
N THR A 146 -4.79 -2.26 3.93
CA THR A 146 -3.59 -1.47 3.70
C THR A 146 -3.72 -0.16 4.44
N HIS A 147 -2.67 0.19 5.19
CA HIS A 147 -2.49 1.53 5.75
C HIS A 147 -1.57 2.28 4.79
N VAL A 148 -2.07 3.40 4.28
CA VAL A 148 -1.31 4.31 3.42
C VAL A 148 -0.93 5.51 4.27
N ASP A 149 0.37 5.78 4.37
CA ASP A 149 0.89 6.80 5.29
C ASP A 149 0.35 8.20 4.95
N CYS A 150 0.34 8.55 3.66
CA CYS A 150 -0.32 9.76 3.15
C CYS A 150 -0.99 9.50 1.79
N CYS A 151 -2.20 10.01 1.65
CA CYS A 151 -2.97 9.97 0.43
C CYS A 151 -3.45 11.37 0.09
N LEU A 152 -3.07 11.85 -1.09
CA LEU A 152 -3.44 13.14 -1.63
C LEU A 152 -4.41 12.93 -2.78
N GLU A 153 -5.61 13.47 -2.65
CA GLU A 153 -6.67 13.34 -3.66
C GLU A 153 -6.90 14.69 -4.31
N THR A 154 -6.84 14.77 -5.63
CA THR A 154 -7.33 15.91 -6.42
C THR A 154 -8.48 15.48 -7.31
N GLU A 155 -9.05 16.39 -8.10
CA GLU A 155 -10.00 16.02 -9.15
C GLU A 155 -9.36 15.23 -10.32
N LYS A 156 -8.02 15.25 -10.46
CA LYS A 156 -7.30 14.60 -11.57
C LYS A 156 -6.40 13.45 -11.14
N LEU A 157 -5.95 13.41 -9.88
CA LEU A 157 -4.90 12.51 -9.39
C LEU A 157 -5.24 11.93 -8.02
N LEU A 158 -4.99 10.63 -7.86
CA LEU A 158 -4.88 9.94 -6.58
C LEU A 158 -3.41 9.58 -6.32
N LEU A 159 -2.73 10.34 -5.48
CA LEU A 159 -1.34 10.09 -5.13
C LEU A 159 -1.25 9.43 -3.75
N PHE A 160 -0.69 8.22 -3.71
CA PHE A 160 -0.27 7.58 -2.48
C PHE A 160 1.19 7.86 -2.21
N ILE A 161 1.51 8.12 -0.95
CA ILE A 161 2.88 8.33 -0.48
C ILE A 161 3.14 7.34 0.64
N GLU A 162 4.14 6.50 0.44
CA GLU A 162 4.68 5.61 1.47
C GLU A 162 5.94 6.25 2.04
N GLY A 163 5.98 6.43 3.35
CA GLY A 163 7.07 7.08 4.06
C GLY A 163 7.91 6.10 4.86
N LYS A 164 9.22 6.05 4.57
CA LYS A 164 10.19 5.25 5.33
C LYS A 164 11.24 6.11 6.01
N ARG A 165 11.64 5.71 7.21
CA ARG A 165 12.66 6.42 7.98
C ARG A 165 13.78 5.48 8.40
N THR A 166 13.62 4.82 9.53
CA THR A 166 14.56 3.79 10.00
C THR A 166 14.13 2.40 9.57
N ASP A 167 12.82 2.21 9.41
CA ASP A 167 12.25 0.93 9.02
C ASP A 167 12.25 0.79 7.50
N ARG A 168 12.43 -0.46 7.06
CA ARG A 168 12.49 -0.87 5.66
C ARG A 168 11.08 -1.08 5.08
N VAL A 169 10.97 -1.20 3.76
CA VAL A 169 9.72 -1.59 3.10
C VAL A 169 9.35 -3.00 3.54
N SER A 170 8.11 -3.21 3.97
CA SER A 170 7.67 -4.56 4.32
C SER A 170 7.72 -5.45 3.09
N LYS A 171 8.62 -6.44 3.12
CA LYS A 171 8.92 -7.31 1.97
C LYS A 171 7.80 -8.31 1.65
N ALA A 172 6.92 -8.58 2.62
CA ALA A 172 5.96 -9.68 2.54
C ALA A 172 4.65 -9.38 3.29
N THR A 173 3.60 -10.11 2.92
CA THR A 173 2.46 -10.35 3.81
C THR A 173 2.64 -11.68 4.54
N ALA A 174 1.85 -11.90 5.59
CA ALA A 174 1.92 -13.12 6.39
C ALA A 174 1.62 -14.40 5.58
N TRP A 175 0.79 -14.30 4.54
CA TRP A 175 0.35 -15.45 3.72
C TRP A 175 1.03 -15.52 2.35
N PHE A 176 1.46 -14.39 1.78
CA PHE A 176 2.14 -14.34 0.47
C PHE A 176 3.50 -13.62 0.59
N PRO A 177 4.63 -14.36 0.60
CA PRO A 177 5.98 -13.81 0.85
C PRO A 177 6.48 -12.81 -0.20
N GLN A 178 5.94 -12.86 -1.41
CA GLN A 178 6.32 -11.96 -2.51
C GLN A 178 5.48 -10.68 -2.53
N ARG A 179 4.50 -10.54 -1.62
CA ARG A 179 3.59 -9.40 -1.54
C ARG A 179 4.20 -8.25 -0.73
N ASN A 180 5.02 -7.42 -1.35
CA ASN A 180 5.59 -6.26 -0.66
C ASN A 180 4.55 -5.13 -0.46
N GLN A 181 4.86 -4.19 0.43
CA GLN A 181 3.94 -3.08 0.76
C GLN A 181 3.67 -2.15 -0.43
N LEU A 182 4.65 -1.91 -1.30
CA LEU A 182 4.48 -1.01 -2.44
C LEU A 182 3.52 -1.59 -3.49
N ALA A 183 3.65 -2.87 -3.81
CA ALA A 183 2.73 -3.58 -4.71
C ALA A 183 1.28 -3.55 -4.19
N ARG A 184 1.10 -3.59 -2.85
CA ARG A 184 -0.21 -3.46 -2.21
C ARG A 184 -0.76 -2.05 -2.34
N ASN A 185 0.04 -1.05 -2.00
CA ASN A 185 -0.39 0.35 -2.06
C ASN A 185 -0.75 0.75 -3.51
N LEU A 186 0.07 0.33 -4.48
CA LEU A 186 -0.13 0.65 -5.89
C LEU A 186 -1.42 0.04 -6.45
N GLU A 187 -1.68 -1.23 -6.14
CA GLU A 187 -2.92 -1.87 -6.58
C GLU A 187 -4.16 -1.27 -5.90
N VAL A 188 -4.06 -0.93 -4.61
CA VAL A 188 -5.12 -0.21 -3.91
C VAL A 188 -5.37 1.17 -4.54
N ALA A 189 -4.32 1.91 -4.91
CA ALA A 189 -4.47 3.19 -5.59
C ALA A 189 -5.24 3.02 -6.92
N ALA A 190 -4.89 2.00 -7.72
CA ALA A 190 -5.59 1.69 -8.96
C ALA A 190 -7.09 1.41 -8.74
N GLU A 191 -7.44 0.60 -7.73
CA GLU A 191 -8.85 0.28 -7.43
C GLU A 191 -9.66 1.50 -6.94
N HIS A 192 -9.00 2.51 -6.34
CA HIS A 192 -9.65 3.67 -5.72
C HIS A 192 -9.53 4.95 -6.54
N ALA A 193 -8.82 4.96 -7.67
CA ALA A 193 -8.62 6.13 -8.51
C ALA A 193 -9.94 6.70 -9.07
N GLN A 194 -10.95 5.83 -9.30
CA GLN A 194 -12.28 6.20 -9.79
C GLN A 194 -12.25 7.07 -11.06
N GLY A 195 -11.36 6.73 -12.01
CA GLY A 195 -11.21 7.46 -13.28
C GLY A 195 -10.20 8.61 -13.24
N ARG A 196 -9.59 8.90 -12.08
CA ARG A 196 -8.42 9.76 -11.96
C ARG A 196 -7.17 9.04 -12.44
N GLU A 197 -6.15 9.82 -12.79
CA GLU A 197 -4.78 9.30 -12.75
C GLU A 197 -4.44 8.86 -11.32
N TYR A 198 -3.56 7.89 -11.18
CA TYR A 198 -3.11 7.43 -9.87
C TYR A 198 -1.62 7.17 -9.89
N ALA A 199 -1.00 7.30 -8.73
CA ALA A 199 0.43 7.07 -8.61
C ALA A 199 0.83 6.69 -7.18
N LEU A 200 1.96 6.00 -7.05
CA LEU A 200 2.60 5.71 -5.77
C LEU A 200 4.01 6.30 -5.76
N LEU A 201 4.34 7.07 -4.73
CA LEU A 201 5.69 7.57 -4.46
C LEU A 201 6.21 7.00 -3.13
N LEU A 202 7.43 6.47 -3.14
CA LEU A 202 8.16 6.14 -1.92
C LEU A 202 9.04 7.32 -1.50
N VAL A 203 8.94 7.75 -0.25
CA VAL A 203 9.84 8.76 0.33
C VAL A 203 10.59 8.15 1.50
N ALA A 204 11.91 8.10 1.42
CA ALA A 204 12.76 7.43 2.41
C ALA A 204 13.86 8.35 2.97
N GLU A 205 14.49 7.98 4.09
CA GLU A 205 15.73 8.67 4.52
C GLU A 205 16.95 8.18 3.75
N GLN A 206 16.91 6.93 3.30
CA GLN A 206 18.02 6.25 2.65
C GLN A 206 17.52 5.52 1.42
N GLU A 207 18.43 5.23 0.51
CA GLU A 207 18.16 4.43 -0.67
C GLU A 207 17.53 3.07 -0.28
N PRO A 208 16.36 2.75 -0.85
CA PRO A 208 15.76 1.43 -0.76
C PRO A 208 16.65 0.38 -1.41
N LEU A 209 16.61 -0.85 -0.89
CA LEU A 209 17.28 -1.96 -1.54
C LEU A 209 16.55 -2.32 -2.85
N PRO A 210 17.24 -2.82 -3.88
CA PRO A 210 16.61 -3.16 -5.16
C PRO A 210 15.41 -4.11 -5.03
N GLU A 211 15.46 -5.09 -4.11
CA GLU A 211 14.33 -6.01 -3.90
C GLU A 211 13.11 -5.36 -3.21
N GLU A 212 13.28 -4.19 -2.60
CA GLU A 212 12.16 -3.40 -2.07
C GLU A 212 11.38 -2.73 -3.20
N LEU A 213 12.05 -2.47 -4.33
CA LEU A 213 11.51 -1.84 -5.53
C LEU A 213 11.06 -2.85 -6.60
N ASP A 214 11.28 -4.15 -6.37
CA ASP A 214 10.75 -5.21 -7.24
C ASP A 214 9.32 -5.58 -6.83
N LEU A 215 8.35 -4.93 -7.47
CA LEU A 215 6.91 -5.07 -7.15
C LEU A 215 6.26 -6.24 -7.91
N ALA A 216 6.80 -6.63 -9.07
CA ALA A 216 6.16 -7.58 -9.99
C ALA A 216 5.86 -8.96 -9.37
N PRO A 217 6.75 -9.56 -8.56
CA PRO A 217 6.47 -10.84 -7.89
C PRO A 217 5.25 -10.79 -6.97
N GLY A 218 4.88 -9.60 -6.48
CA GLY A 218 3.72 -9.37 -5.62
C GLY A 218 2.39 -9.24 -6.35
N LEU A 219 2.36 -9.43 -7.67
CA LEU A 219 1.19 -9.23 -8.54
C LEU A 219 0.90 -10.47 -9.42
N PRO A 220 0.87 -11.70 -8.87
CA PRO A 220 0.76 -12.93 -9.66
C PRO A 220 -0.62 -13.12 -10.31
N HIS A 221 -1.62 -12.34 -9.90
CA HIS A 221 -2.99 -12.41 -10.37
C HIS A 221 -3.27 -11.49 -11.57
N LEU A 222 -2.27 -10.71 -11.99
CA LEU A 222 -2.31 -9.85 -13.17
C LEU A 222 -1.59 -10.53 -14.33
N GLY A 223 -2.16 -10.41 -15.53
CA GLY A 223 -1.43 -10.77 -16.76
C GLY A 223 -0.26 -9.81 -17.02
N ASP A 224 0.69 -10.20 -17.86
CA ASP A 224 1.94 -9.44 -18.06
C ASP A 224 1.69 -7.98 -18.47
N GLY A 225 0.79 -7.73 -19.43
CA GLY A 225 0.45 -6.37 -19.87
C GLY A 225 -0.31 -5.55 -18.82
N GLU A 226 -1.22 -6.18 -18.05
CA GLU A 226 -1.90 -5.50 -16.93
C GLU A 226 -0.90 -5.13 -15.83
N ARG A 227 0.05 -6.02 -15.57
CA ARG A 227 1.09 -5.83 -14.56
C ARG A 227 2.05 -4.72 -14.98
N GLU A 228 2.51 -4.72 -16.22
CA GLU A 228 3.37 -3.65 -16.76
C GLU A 228 2.66 -2.28 -16.70
N ALA A 229 1.40 -2.22 -17.12
CA ALA A 229 0.60 -1.00 -17.03
C ALA A 229 0.48 -0.50 -15.59
N LEU A 230 0.14 -1.38 -14.63
CA LEU A 230 0.05 -1.01 -13.21
C LEU A 230 1.39 -0.50 -12.67
N LEU A 231 2.49 -1.18 -12.99
CA LEU A 231 3.84 -0.82 -12.53
C LEU A 231 4.30 0.53 -13.08
N GLY A 232 3.81 0.96 -14.25
CA GLY A 232 4.05 2.30 -14.78
C GLY A 232 3.57 3.44 -13.88
N HIS A 233 2.64 3.18 -12.95
CA HIS A 233 2.14 4.17 -12.00
C HIS A 233 2.98 4.24 -10.70
N PHE A 234 4.03 3.44 -10.57
CA PHE A 234 5.02 3.60 -9.50
C PHE A 234 6.02 4.69 -9.89
N LEU A 235 6.04 5.77 -9.12
CA LEU A 235 6.86 6.96 -9.38
C LEU A 235 8.34 6.79 -9.02
N GLY A 236 8.71 5.62 -8.51
CA GLY A 236 10.02 5.38 -7.92
C GLY A 236 10.09 5.89 -6.49
N TRP A 237 11.27 6.36 -6.11
CA TRP A 237 11.54 6.80 -4.75
C TRP A 237 12.33 8.11 -4.73
N THR A 238 12.21 8.85 -3.63
CA THR A 238 13.02 10.05 -3.36
C THR A 238 13.34 10.14 -1.86
N THR A 239 14.12 11.15 -1.47
CA THR A 239 14.47 11.35 -0.06
C THR A 239 13.60 12.38 0.63
N TRP A 240 13.43 12.26 1.96
CA TRP A 240 12.79 13.31 2.76
C TRP A 240 13.50 14.66 2.62
N ARG A 241 14.84 14.66 2.48
CA ARG A 241 15.62 15.87 2.27
C ARG A 241 15.27 16.53 0.93
N ALA A 242 15.20 15.76 -0.15
CA ALA A 242 14.80 16.27 -1.47
C ALA A 242 13.36 16.81 -1.47
N VAL A 243 12.42 16.11 -0.82
CA VAL A 243 11.04 16.61 -0.65
C VAL A 243 11.03 17.95 0.09
N CYS A 244 11.77 18.06 1.18
CA CYS A 244 11.84 19.29 1.95
C CYS A 244 12.44 20.45 1.14
N GLU A 245 13.53 20.19 0.41
CA GLU A 245 14.17 21.18 -0.46
C GLU A 245 13.24 21.67 -1.57
N ALA A 246 12.61 20.75 -2.32
CA ALA A 246 11.73 21.09 -3.44
C ALA A 246 10.45 21.82 -3.01
N THR A 247 10.04 21.65 -1.76
CA THR A 247 8.81 22.23 -1.22
C THR A 247 9.07 23.35 -0.22
N GLY A 248 10.33 23.70 0.08
CA GLY A 248 10.70 24.76 1.02
C GLY A 248 10.29 24.47 2.47
N ILE A 249 10.28 23.20 2.89
CA ILE A 249 10.17 22.80 4.30
C ILE A 249 11.59 22.74 4.88
N ASP A 250 11.78 23.24 6.09
CA ASP A 250 13.05 23.11 6.79
C ASP A 250 13.21 21.68 7.33
N TYR A 251 14.05 20.88 6.68
CA TYR A 251 14.31 19.49 7.06
C TYR A 251 14.88 19.38 8.49
N GLU A 252 15.72 20.33 8.92
CA GLU A 252 16.37 20.28 10.24
C GLU A 252 15.39 20.62 11.37
N SER A 253 14.24 21.23 11.04
CA SER A 253 13.15 21.49 12.00
C SER A 253 12.24 20.27 12.25
N LEU A 254 12.38 19.19 11.47
CA LEU A 254 11.50 18.04 11.56
C LEU A 254 11.74 17.26 12.86
N PRO A 255 10.68 16.75 13.51
CA PRO A 255 10.82 16.04 14.77
C PRO A 255 11.65 14.77 14.61
N ASP A 256 12.64 14.63 15.47
CA ASP A 256 13.58 13.52 15.42
C ASP A 256 13.03 12.25 16.10
N THR A 257 12.07 12.43 17.01
CA THR A 257 11.31 11.36 17.64
C THR A 257 9.87 11.78 17.86
N VAL A 258 8.99 10.80 17.96
CA VAL A 258 7.61 11.01 18.36
C VAL A 258 7.58 11.29 19.87
N ALA A 259 7.02 12.43 20.29
CA ALA A 259 6.81 12.73 21.70
C ALA A 259 5.99 11.61 22.37
N SER A 260 6.49 11.10 23.48
CA SER A 260 5.85 10.07 24.32
C SER A 260 4.57 10.56 24.95
#